data_AF-A0A2E2ZBZ9-F1
#
_entry.id   AF-A0A2E2ZBZ9-F1
#
_cell.length_a   1.000
_cell.length_b   1.000
_cell.length_c   1.000
_cell.angle_alpha   90.00
_cell.angle_beta   90.00
_cell.angle_gamma   90.00
#
_symmetry.space_group_name_H-M   'P 1'
#
loop_
_entity.id
_entity.type
_entity.pdbx_description
1 polymer ?
#
loop_
_entity_poly.entity_id
_entity_poly.type
_entity_poly.pdbx_seq_one_letter_code
_entity_poly.pdbx_strand_id
1 'polypeptide(L)'
;MALKHVGRIASTRKKVGVAFRTLPGDAESCLVVSTESLSADEHDALMRCIESNAGQSAEELADAMDRATLPDGRNMLKAFHKFGKLSKQPTKNIEMTPDNKQVINLAELNQMIADQKGVTIAELAGGTATTPEDTKPAEDVYINDSATTESALTDEDIAKGYRSQANALYKEAAELRRKAEELVPTKKRQKSEQAE
;
A
#
# COMPACT_ATOMS: atom_id res chain seq x y z
N MET A 1 10.35 8.34 -22.43
CA MET A 1 11.10 7.99 -21.20
C MET A 1 10.07 7.87 -20.10
N ALA A 2 10.08 6.78 -19.33
CA ALA A 2 9.06 6.56 -18.31
C ALA A 2 9.49 7.17 -16.97
N LEU A 3 8.56 7.82 -16.26
CA LEU A 3 8.80 8.43 -14.95
C LEU A 3 7.90 7.79 -13.89
N LYS A 4 8.47 6.87 -13.09
CA LYS A 4 7.72 6.02 -12.13
C LYS A 4 6.78 6.77 -11.17
N HIS A 5 7.17 7.97 -10.74
CA HIS A 5 6.52 8.70 -9.63
C HIS A 5 5.65 9.88 -10.09
N VAL A 6 5.38 9.98 -11.40
CA VAL A 6 4.48 11.00 -11.96
C VAL A 6 3.07 10.42 -12.09
N GLY A 7 2.09 11.17 -11.59
CA GLY A 7 0.68 10.82 -11.72
C GLY A 7 -0.21 12.04 -11.83
N ARG A 8 -1.51 11.82 -11.71
CA ARG A 8 -2.54 12.85 -11.68
C ARG A 8 -3.71 12.43 -10.79
N ILE A 9 -4.41 13.40 -10.23
CA ILE A 9 -5.67 13.17 -9.52
C ILE A 9 -6.74 12.80 -10.55
N ALA A 10 -7.43 11.66 -10.37
CA ALA A 10 -8.38 11.12 -11.34
C ALA A 10 -9.53 12.10 -11.67
N SER A 11 -10.07 12.76 -10.64
CA SER A 11 -11.22 13.67 -10.75
C SER A 11 -10.90 15.03 -11.38
N THR A 12 -9.73 15.61 -11.12
CA THR A 12 -9.36 16.96 -11.59
C THR A 12 -8.34 16.95 -12.72
N ARG A 13 -7.74 15.79 -13.05
CA ARG A 13 -6.63 15.59 -13.99
C ARG A 13 -5.36 16.40 -13.67
N LYS A 14 -5.30 17.09 -12.52
CA LYS A 14 -4.14 17.85 -12.05
C LYS A 14 -2.95 16.94 -11.80
N LYS A 15 -1.76 17.33 -12.27
CA LYS A 15 -0.51 16.56 -12.10
C LYS A 15 -0.04 16.57 -10.65
N VAL A 16 0.51 15.44 -10.21
CA VAL A 16 1.09 15.26 -8.88
C VAL A 16 2.38 14.44 -8.97
N GLY A 17 3.33 14.72 -8.08
CA GLY A 17 4.42 13.80 -7.75
C GLY A 17 3.98 12.90 -6.60
N VAL A 18 4.07 11.58 -6.74
CA VAL A 18 3.71 10.63 -5.68
C VAL A 18 4.92 10.38 -4.81
N ALA A 19 4.90 10.92 -3.59
CA ALA A 19 5.99 10.81 -2.62
C ALA A 19 6.02 9.42 -1.96
N PHE A 20 4.85 8.93 -1.55
CA PHE A 20 4.62 7.58 -1.04
C PHE A 20 3.38 6.97 -1.70
N ARG A 21 3.47 5.74 -2.21
CA ARG A 21 2.39 4.97 -2.86
C ARG A 21 1.41 4.33 -1.87
N THR A 22 1.86 4.08 -0.65
CA THR A 22 1.15 3.50 0.51
C THR A 22 1.63 4.19 1.79
N LEU A 23 0.94 4.03 2.92
CA LEU A 23 1.38 4.54 4.23
C LEU A 23 1.43 3.45 5.31
N PRO A 24 2.36 3.53 6.29
CA PRO A 24 2.40 2.60 7.43
C PRO A 24 1.04 2.48 8.15
N GLY A 25 0.48 1.27 8.14
CA GLY A 25 -0.84 0.96 8.70
C GLY A 25 -2.05 1.39 7.85
N ASP A 26 -1.85 1.98 6.68
CA ASP A 26 -2.90 2.51 5.80
C ASP A 26 -2.52 2.32 4.32
N ALA A 27 -2.73 1.09 3.84
CA ALA A 27 -2.45 0.68 2.46
C ALA A 27 -3.39 1.29 1.40
N GLU A 28 -4.55 1.81 1.81
CA GLU A 28 -5.48 2.49 0.91
C GLU A 28 -5.14 3.98 0.70
N SER A 29 -4.13 4.51 1.40
CA SER A 29 -3.72 5.91 1.31
C SER A 29 -2.31 6.09 0.78
N CYS A 30 -2.13 7.16 0.01
CA CYS A 30 -0.87 7.61 -0.55
C CYS A 30 -0.60 9.08 -0.15
N LEU A 31 0.63 9.54 -0.37
CA LEU A 31 1.05 10.92 -0.09
C LEU A 31 1.58 11.57 -1.37
N VAL A 32 0.95 12.66 -1.79
CA VAL A 32 1.22 13.30 -3.09
C VAL A 32 1.51 14.80 -2.96
N VAL A 33 2.45 15.29 -3.77
CA VAL A 33 2.79 16.71 -3.92
C VAL A 33 2.06 17.24 -5.16
N SER A 34 1.16 18.20 -4.97
CA SER A 34 0.51 18.89 -6.08
C SER A 34 1.48 19.86 -6.75
N THR A 35 1.79 19.66 -8.04
CA THR A 35 2.81 20.49 -8.73
C THR A 35 2.39 21.96 -8.86
N GLU A 36 1.10 22.26 -8.70
CA GLU A 36 0.51 23.59 -8.70
C GLU A 36 0.62 24.36 -7.36
N SER A 37 1.01 23.72 -6.25
CA SER A 37 1.19 24.38 -4.94
C SER A 37 2.66 24.73 -4.64
N LEU A 38 3.53 24.55 -5.62
CA LEU A 38 4.97 24.82 -5.57
C LEU A 38 5.30 26.18 -6.22
N SER A 39 6.38 26.82 -5.79
CA SER A 39 7.01 27.86 -6.62
C SER A 39 7.66 27.22 -7.85
N ALA A 40 8.02 28.04 -8.86
CA ALA A 40 8.76 27.55 -10.03
C ALA A 40 10.08 26.85 -9.64
N ASP A 41 10.82 27.40 -8.67
CA ASP A 41 12.09 26.85 -8.20
C ASP A 41 11.91 25.51 -7.46
N GLU A 42 10.83 25.36 -6.69
CA GLU A 42 10.46 24.11 -6.01
C GLU A 42 9.94 23.06 -7.00
N HIS A 43 9.16 23.48 -7.99
CA HIS A 43 8.68 22.64 -9.08
C HIS A 43 9.85 22.02 -9.85
N ASP A 44 10.78 22.86 -10.29
CA ASP A 44 11.94 22.41 -11.06
C ASP A 44 12.90 21.56 -10.22
N ALA A 45 13.05 21.85 -8.92
CA ALA A 45 13.77 20.98 -8.00
C ALA A 45 13.10 19.60 -7.87
N LEU A 46 11.77 19.55 -7.71
CA LEU A 46 11.02 18.29 -7.65
C LEU A 46 11.11 17.51 -8.96
N MET A 47 10.98 18.16 -10.11
CA MET A 47 11.12 17.49 -11.42
C MET A 47 12.53 16.92 -11.62
N ARG A 48 13.58 17.68 -11.28
CA ARG A 48 14.97 17.15 -11.27
C ARG A 48 15.14 15.98 -10.31
N CYS A 49 14.49 15.99 -9.15
CA CYS A 49 14.50 14.87 -8.22
C CYS A 49 13.83 13.63 -8.81
N ILE A 50 12.65 13.79 -9.44
CA ILE A 50 11.91 12.71 -10.12
C ILE A 50 12.72 12.15 -11.29
N GLU A 51 13.28 12.98 -12.15
CA GLU A 51 14.03 12.58 -13.34
C GLU A 51 15.41 11.99 -13.03
N SER A 52 15.94 12.25 -11.82
CA SER A 52 17.24 11.72 -11.38
C SER A 52 17.27 10.19 -11.33
N ASN A 53 18.48 9.61 -11.46
CA ASN A 53 18.69 8.18 -11.27
C ASN A 53 18.23 7.71 -9.87
N ALA A 54 18.46 8.52 -8.82
CA ALA A 54 17.97 8.21 -7.48
C ALA A 54 16.43 8.11 -7.46
N GLY A 55 15.75 9.12 -8.02
CA GLY A 55 14.29 9.16 -8.14
C GLY A 55 13.70 8.01 -8.96
N GLN A 56 14.34 7.61 -10.07
CA GLN A 56 13.87 6.46 -10.86
C GLN A 56 14.33 5.09 -10.32
N SER A 57 15.34 5.03 -9.44
CA SER A 57 15.77 3.78 -8.79
C SER A 57 14.98 3.44 -7.54
N ALA A 58 14.45 4.45 -6.83
CA ALA A 58 13.72 4.27 -5.59
C ALA A 58 12.41 3.50 -5.78
N GLU A 59 11.90 2.96 -4.66
CA GLU A 59 10.54 2.43 -4.57
C GLU A 59 9.54 3.53 -4.25
N GLU A 60 9.89 4.42 -3.32
CA GLU A 60 9.13 5.61 -2.95
C GLU A 60 9.96 6.86 -3.25
N LEU A 61 9.36 7.86 -3.92
CA LEU A 61 10.07 9.10 -4.28
C LEU A 61 10.58 9.84 -3.05
N ALA A 62 9.93 9.65 -1.89
CA ALA A 62 10.37 10.18 -0.60
C ALA A 62 11.84 9.84 -0.26
N ASP A 63 12.34 8.66 -0.63
CA ASP A 63 13.74 8.26 -0.38
C ASP A 63 14.75 9.12 -1.14
N ALA A 64 14.36 9.58 -2.34
CA ALA A 64 15.13 10.54 -3.13
C ALA A 64 14.93 11.97 -2.59
N MET A 65 13.70 12.33 -2.19
CA MET A 65 13.37 13.66 -1.65
C MET A 65 14.01 13.93 -0.27
N ASP A 66 14.32 12.91 0.53
CA ASP A 66 15.08 13.10 1.78
C ASP A 66 16.60 13.26 1.56
N ARG A 67 17.07 12.97 0.35
CA ARG A 67 18.46 13.21 -0.08
C ARG A 67 18.58 14.49 -0.93
N ALA A 68 17.49 14.92 -1.55
CA ALA A 68 17.43 16.12 -2.37
C ALA A 68 17.34 17.41 -1.53
N THR A 69 18.01 18.46 -2.00
CA THR A 69 17.87 19.82 -1.49
C THR A 69 17.03 20.69 -2.43
N LEU A 70 16.25 21.59 -1.85
CA LEU A 70 15.66 22.72 -2.54
C LEU A 70 16.72 23.81 -2.78
N PRO A 71 16.52 24.74 -3.72
CA PRO A 71 17.46 25.83 -4.00
C PRO A 71 17.74 26.75 -2.80
N ASP A 72 16.83 26.82 -1.81
CA ASP A 72 17.05 27.48 -0.51
C ASP A 72 17.84 26.62 0.50
N GLY A 73 18.61 25.63 0.03
CA GLY A 73 19.45 24.73 0.83
C GLY A 73 18.72 23.72 1.73
N ARG A 74 17.40 23.88 1.94
CA ARG A 74 16.58 22.99 2.78
C ARG A 74 16.41 21.62 2.14
N ASN A 75 16.44 20.55 2.94
CA ASN A 75 16.01 19.21 2.52
C ASN A 75 14.56 19.24 2.01
N MET A 76 14.31 18.61 0.86
CA MET A 76 13.04 18.73 0.11
C MET A 76 11.87 18.06 0.83
N LEU A 77 12.01 16.81 1.28
CA LEU A 77 10.93 16.09 1.98
C LEU A 77 10.52 16.81 3.28
N LYS A 78 11.51 17.20 4.09
CA LYS A 78 11.30 17.89 5.37
C LYS A 78 10.70 19.29 5.16
N ALA A 79 11.06 20.00 4.09
CA ALA A 79 10.43 21.27 3.73
C ALA A 79 8.97 21.09 3.28
N PHE A 80 8.70 20.16 2.35
CA PHE A 80 7.34 19.94 1.83
C PHE A 80 6.39 19.41 2.91
N HIS A 81 6.88 18.62 3.87
CA HIS A 81 6.14 18.27 5.08
C HIS A 81 5.85 19.50 5.95
N LYS A 82 6.88 20.28 6.32
CA LYS A 82 6.73 21.46 7.18
C LYS A 82 5.80 22.55 6.62
N PHE A 83 5.71 22.67 5.28
CA PHE A 83 4.85 23.65 4.61
C PHE A 83 3.52 23.07 4.10
N GLY A 84 3.14 21.85 4.49
CA GLY A 84 1.84 21.26 4.13
C GLY A 84 1.66 20.98 2.63
N LYS A 85 2.77 20.84 1.89
CA LYS A 85 2.78 20.60 0.43
C LYS A 85 2.61 19.12 0.06
N LEU A 86 2.78 18.24 1.05
CA LEU A 86 2.40 16.82 0.99
C LEU A 86 0.94 16.67 1.41
N SER A 87 0.11 16.11 0.53
CA SER A 87 -1.31 15.86 0.78
C SER A 87 -1.62 14.37 0.79
N LYS A 88 -2.36 13.90 1.81
CA LYS A 88 -2.84 12.52 1.88
C LYS A 88 -4.03 12.35 0.93
N GLN A 89 -4.01 11.31 0.10
CA GLN A 89 -5.07 10.97 -0.84
C GLN A 89 -5.36 9.47 -0.83
N PRO A 90 -6.60 9.01 -1.04
CA PRO A 90 -6.87 7.60 -1.31
C PRO A 90 -6.14 7.16 -2.58
N THR A 91 -5.49 5.99 -2.58
CA THR A 91 -4.79 5.42 -3.75
C THR A 91 -5.73 5.32 -4.96
N LYS A 92 -6.98 4.94 -4.72
CA LYS A 92 -8.09 4.87 -5.69
C LYS A 92 -8.33 6.18 -6.45
N ASN A 93 -7.98 7.34 -5.87
CA ASN A 93 -8.15 8.66 -6.49
C ASN A 93 -6.94 9.12 -7.32
N ILE A 94 -5.83 8.38 -7.31
CA ILE A 94 -4.60 8.72 -8.04
C ILE A 94 -4.41 7.77 -9.22
N GLU A 95 -4.20 8.36 -10.40
CA GLU A 95 -3.75 7.64 -11.59
C GLU A 95 -2.25 7.88 -11.78
N MET A 96 -1.47 6.81 -11.86
CA MET A 96 -0.07 6.88 -12.28
C MET A 96 -0.01 7.03 -13.80
N THR A 97 0.89 7.88 -14.28
CA THR A 97 1.09 8.12 -15.72
C THR A 97 2.58 8.01 -16.08
N PRO A 98 3.14 6.78 -16.12
CA PRO A 98 4.58 6.59 -16.31
C PRO A 98 5.07 7.09 -17.68
N ASP A 99 4.28 6.91 -18.73
CA ASP A 99 4.48 7.49 -20.06
C ASP A 99 3.15 8.08 -20.57
N ASN A 100 3.21 8.99 -21.54
CA ASN A 100 2.06 9.74 -22.07
C ASN A 100 0.95 8.86 -22.70
N LYS A 101 1.19 7.55 -22.85
CA LYS A 101 0.26 6.55 -23.40
C LYS A 101 -0.37 5.63 -22.36
N GLN A 102 0.17 5.57 -21.14
CA GLN A 102 -0.25 4.63 -20.11
C GLN A 102 -0.78 5.35 -18.87
N VAL A 103 -1.93 4.87 -18.40
CA VAL A 103 -2.64 5.38 -17.22
C VAL A 103 -3.07 4.14 -16.44
N ILE A 104 -2.67 4.04 -15.18
CA ILE A 104 -2.95 2.89 -14.30
C ILE A 104 -3.40 3.45 -12.94
N ASN A 105 -4.41 2.88 -12.30
CA ASN A 105 -4.79 3.35 -10.96
C ASN A 105 -3.70 2.97 -9.94
N LEU A 106 -3.41 3.84 -8.98
CA LEU A 106 -2.37 3.56 -7.97
C LEU A 106 -2.74 2.36 -7.08
N ALA A 107 -4.03 2.11 -6.82
CA ALA A 107 -4.46 0.91 -6.09
C ALA A 107 -4.19 -0.39 -6.89
N GLU A 108 -4.47 -0.38 -8.20
CA GLU A 108 -4.18 -1.50 -9.11
C GLU A 108 -2.66 -1.75 -9.22
N LEU A 109 -1.87 -0.67 -9.34
CA LEU A 109 -0.42 -0.76 -9.40
C LEU A 109 0.17 -1.35 -8.11
N ASN A 110 -0.34 -0.94 -6.95
CA ASN A 110 0.09 -1.46 -5.65
C ASN A 110 -0.23 -2.96 -5.51
N GLN A 111 -1.40 -3.42 -5.97
CA GLN A 111 -1.72 -4.86 -6.05
C GLN A 111 -0.73 -5.59 -6.95
N MET A 112 -0.47 -5.11 -8.17
CA MET A 112 0.48 -5.74 -9.10
C MET A 112 1.90 -5.83 -8.52
N ILE A 113 2.34 -4.84 -7.73
CA ILE A 113 3.64 -4.86 -7.04
C ILE A 113 3.63 -5.88 -5.89
N ALA A 114 2.55 -5.94 -5.12
CA ALA A 114 2.38 -6.92 -4.04
C ALA A 114 2.42 -8.35 -4.59
N ASP A 115 1.68 -8.63 -5.66
CA ASP A 115 1.67 -9.90 -6.39
C ASP A 115 3.06 -10.28 -6.91
N GLN A 116 3.80 -9.33 -7.50
CA GLN A 116 5.16 -9.54 -8.01
C GLN A 116 6.19 -9.78 -6.90
N LYS A 117 5.97 -9.24 -5.71
CA LYS A 117 6.82 -9.45 -4.53
C LYS A 117 6.44 -10.67 -3.69
N GLY A 118 5.25 -11.24 -3.91
CA GLY A 118 4.72 -12.35 -3.10
C GLY A 118 4.29 -11.92 -1.69
N VAL A 119 3.92 -10.65 -1.50
CA VAL A 119 3.48 -10.07 -0.21
C VAL A 119 2.06 -9.51 -0.32
N THR A 120 1.40 -9.25 0.80
CA THR A 120 0.13 -8.52 0.81
C THR A 120 0.34 -7.00 0.66
N ILE A 121 -0.70 -6.26 0.26
CA ILE A 121 -0.62 -4.78 0.21
C ILE A 121 -0.41 -4.18 1.61
N ALA A 122 -0.84 -4.87 2.68
CA ALA A 122 -0.63 -4.42 4.06
C ALA A 122 0.86 -4.47 4.46
N GLU A 123 1.57 -5.53 4.05
CA GLU A 123 3.03 -5.66 4.24
C GLU A 123 3.81 -4.70 3.33
N LEU A 124 3.38 -4.55 2.07
CA LEU A 124 3.94 -3.54 1.16
C LEU A 124 3.84 -2.11 1.72
N ALA A 125 2.77 -1.83 2.47
CA ALA A 125 2.56 -0.55 3.14
C ALA A 125 3.45 -0.32 4.37
N GLY A 126 4.32 -1.27 4.74
CA GLY A 126 5.15 -1.18 5.94
C GLY A 126 4.38 -1.40 7.24
N GLY A 127 3.15 -1.90 7.17
CA GLY A 127 2.52 -2.53 8.31
C GLY A 127 3.21 -3.87 8.56
N THR A 128 3.78 -4.09 9.75
CA THR A 128 4.08 -5.44 10.20
C THR A 128 2.76 -6.20 10.26
N ALA A 129 2.53 -7.09 9.30
CA ALA A 129 1.52 -8.10 9.49
C ALA A 129 1.90 -8.89 10.75
N THR A 130 0.96 -9.00 11.70
CA THR A 130 0.97 -10.09 12.67
C THR A 130 0.57 -11.36 11.92
N THR A 131 1.42 -11.77 10.98
CA THR A 131 1.40 -13.09 10.37
C THR A 131 1.69 -14.07 11.51
N PRO A 132 0.79 -15.01 11.83
CA PRO A 132 1.19 -16.14 12.65
C PRO A 132 2.25 -16.92 11.88
N GLU A 133 3.50 -16.87 12.34
CA GLU A 133 4.63 -17.52 11.68
C GLU A 133 4.44 -19.04 11.65
N ASP A 134 4.20 -19.60 10.47
CA ASP A 134 4.16 -21.06 10.29
C ASP A 134 5.48 -21.57 9.69
N THR A 135 6.45 -21.76 10.59
CA THR A 135 7.68 -22.57 10.43
C THR A 135 8.81 -22.08 9.50
N LYS A 136 9.92 -21.71 10.14
CA LYS A 136 11.18 -22.48 10.02
C LYS A 136 11.97 -22.39 11.34
N PRO A 137 12.19 -23.49 12.08
CA PRO A 137 13.01 -23.45 13.27
C PRO A 137 14.50 -23.34 12.90
N ALA A 138 15.17 -22.35 13.48
CA ALA A 138 16.61 -22.30 13.63
C ALA A 138 16.90 -21.73 15.02
N GLU A 139 17.63 -22.49 15.84
CA GLU A 139 18.29 -21.98 17.04
C GLU A 139 19.33 -20.91 16.58
N ASP A 140 19.70 -19.89 17.37
CA ASP A 140 20.02 -19.96 18.80
C ASP A 140 20.16 -18.55 19.47
N VAL A 141 20.24 -18.54 20.81
CA VAL A 141 20.75 -17.48 21.73
C VAL A 141 20.08 -16.07 21.79
N TYR A 142 19.29 -15.89 22.85
CA TYR A 142 19.05 -14.72 23.73
C TYR A 142 20.00 -13.49 23.69
N ILE A 143 19.48 -12.30 24.08
CA ILE A 143 19.72 -11.64 25.39
C ILE A 143 18.56 -10.64 25.71
N ASN A 144 18.23 -10.49 27.00
CA ASN A 144 17.16 -9.65 27.58
C ASN A 144 17.56 -8.17 27.75
N ASP A 145 16.58 -7.25 27.81
CA ASP A 145 16.37 -6.46 29.03
C ASP A 145 14.90 -6.02 29.26
N SER A 146 14.54 -6.05 30.54
CA SER A 146 13.38 -5.57 31.32
C SER A 146 12.77 -4.22 30.87
N ALA A 147 11.51 -3.84 31.15
CA ALA A 147 10.25 -4.45 31.63
C ALA A 147 9.14 -3.34 31.47
N THR A 148 7.87 -3.37 31.89
CA THR A 148 6.95 -4.25 32.69
C THR A 148 5.51 -3.90 32.20
N THR A 149 4.34 -4.40 32.65
CA THR A 149 3.89 -5.26 33.77
C THR A 149 3.01 -6.43 33.26
N GLU A 150 2.61 -7.34 34.14
CA GLU A 150 1.92 -8.59 33.79
C GLU A 150 0.38 -8.50 33.76
N SER A 151 -0.21 -8.92 32.64
CA SER A 151 -1.43 -9.71 32.64
C SER A 151 -1.38 -10.64 31.43
N ALA A 152 -0.87 -11.86 31.62
CA ALA A 152 -0.81 -12.85 30.54
C ALA A 152 -2.22 -13.13 30.02
N LEU A 153 -2.41 -13.13 28.69
CA LEU A 153 -3.69 -13.51 28.09
C LEU A 153 -3.97 -14.96 28.46
N THR A 154 -5.16 -15.23 28.99
CA THR A 154 -5.53 -16.61 29.34
C THR A 154 -5.82 -17.42 28.08
N ASP A 155 -5.62 -18.73 28.14
CA ASP A 155 -5.96 -19.66 27.05
C ASP A 155 -7.43 -19.51 26.59
N GLU A 156 -8.33 -19.12 27.50
CA GLU A 156 -9.72 -18.82 27.13
C GLU A 156 -9.84 -17.57 26.25
N ASP A 157 -9.05 -16.52 26.51
CA ASP A 157 -9.12 -15.26 25.77
C ASP A 157 -8.48 -15.41 24.39
N ILE A 158 -7.40 -16.20 24.31
CA ILE A 158 -6.80 -16.68 23.06
C ILE A 158 -7.85 -17.50 22.27
N ALA A 159 -8.55 -18.43 22.91
CA ALA A 159 -9.60 -19.23 22.29
C ALA A 159 -10.84 -18.41 21.86
N LYS A 160 -11.22 -17.37 22.61
CA LYS A 160 -12.25 -16.38 22.22
C LYS A 160 -11.79 -15.63 20.96
N GLY A 161 -10.52 -15.24 20.88
CA GLY A 161 -9.89 -14.63 19.70
C GLY A 161 -10.00 -15.50 18.46
N TYR A 162 -9.50 -16.74 18.50
CA TYR A 162 -9.56 -17.67 17.37
C TYR A 162 -11.00 -17.97 16.92
N ARG A 163 -11.94 -18.15 17.86
CA ARG A 163 -13.37 -18.34 17.53
C ARG A 163 -13.96 -17.11 16.84
N SER A 164 -13.56 -15.90 17.22
CA SER A 164 -14.02 -14.67 16.56
C SER A 164 -13.47 -14.56 15.13
N GLN A 165 -12.16 -14.79 14.95
CA GLN A 165 -11.49 -14.79 13.64
C GLN A 165 -12.08 -15.83 12.68
N ALA A 166 -12.29 -17.07 13.14
CA ALA A 166 -12.90 -18.13 12.34
C ALA A 166 -14.33 -17.77 11.86
N ASN A 167 -15.13 -17.12 12.72
CA ASN A 167 -16.46 -16.64 12.35
C ASN A 167 -16.44 -15.46 11.36
N ALA A 168 -15.41 -14.61 11.39
CA ALA A 168 -15.21 -13.57 10.40
C ALA A 168 -14.84 -14.16 9.03
N LEU A 169 -13.81 -15.01 8.99
CA LEU A 169 -13.35 -15.71 7.77
C LEU A 169 -14.46 -16.56 7.13
N TYR A 170 -15.31 -17.21 7.93
CA TYR A 170 -16.45 -17.96 7.41
C TYR A 170 -17.48 -17.07 6.69
N LYS A 171 -17.77 -15.87 7.23
CA LYS A 171 -18.68 -14.91 6.59
C LYS A 171 -18.09 -14.39 5.28
N GLU A 172 -16.82 -14.00 5.29
CA GLU A 172 -16.13 -13.51 4.09
C GLU A 172 -16.06 -14.58 3.00
N ALA A 173 -15.72 -15.82 3.34
CA ALA A 173 -15.73 -16.94 2.41
C ALA A 173 -17.15 -17.25 1.87
N ALA A 174 -18.21 -17.07 2.67
CA ALA A 174 -19.59 -17.20 2.22
C ALA A 174 -20.00 -16.07 1.27
N GLU A 175 -19.60 -14.82 1.54
CA GLU A 175 -19.82 -13.70 0.62
C GLU A 175 -19.07 -13.85 -0.71
N LEU A 176 -17.81 -14.29 -0.67
CA LEU A 176 -17.01 -14.55 -1.88
C LEU A 176 -17.63 -15.66 -2.73
N ARG A 177 -18.15 -16.73 -2.10
CA ARG A 177 -18.93 -17.77 -2.80
C ARG A 177 -20.21 -17.20 -3.41
N ARG A 178 -20.96 -16.35 -2.69
CA ARG A 178 -22.16 -15.72 -3.23
C ARG A 178 -21.85 -14.82 -4.44
N LYS A 179 -20.77 -14.02 -4.36
CA LYS A 179 -20.27 -13.18 -5.46
C LYS A 179 -19.87 -14.05 -6.68
N ALA A 180 -19.25 -15.20 -6.46
CA ALA A 180 -18.90 -16.14 -7.52
C ALA A 180 -20.14 -16.80 -8.18
N GLU A 181 -21.14 -17.20 -7.40
CA GLU A 181 -22.41 -17.74 -7.92
C GLU A 181 -23.25 -16.68 -8.67
N GLU A 182 -23.17 -15.41 -8.25
CA GLU A 182 -23.80 -14.27 -8.91
C GLU A 182 -23.15 -13.96 -10.28
N LEU A 183 -21.82 -14.11 -10.38
CA LEU A 183 -21.06 -13.96 -11.64
C LEU A 183 -21.18 -15.15 -12.58
N VAL A 184 -21.14 -16.39 -12.06
CA VAL A 184 -21.22 -17.63 -12.84
C VAL A 184 -22.12 -18.64 -12.12
N PRO A 185 -23.45 -18.59 -12.34
CA PRO A 185 -24.38 -19.50 -11.68
C PRO A 185 -24.15 -20.94 -12.11
N THR A 186 -23.66 -21.77 -11.18
CA THR A 186 -23.36 -23.17 -11.47
C THR A 186 -24.65 -23.96 -11.77
N LYS A 187 -24.69 -24.63 -12.93
CA LYS A 187 -25.84 -25.46 -13.31
C LYS A 187 -25.95 -26.66 -12.36
N LYS A 188 -26.86 -26.58 -11.39
CA LYS A 188 -27.29 -27.76 -10.61
C LYS A 188 -27.69 -28.88 -11.57
N ARG A 189 -26.94 -29.98 -11.56
CA ARG A 189 -27.39 -31.22 -12.19
C ARG A 189 -28.63 -31.70 -11.43
N GLN A 190 -29.78 -31.71 -12.09
CA GLN A 190 -30.94 -32.43 -11.56
C GLN A 190 -30.54 -33.90 -11.44
N LYS A 191 -30.77 -34.50 -10.28
CA LYS A 191 -30.60 -35.93 -10.07
C LYS A 191 -31.72 -36.62 -10.84
N SER A 192 -31.40 -37.26 -11.95
CA SER A 192 -32.37 -38.03 -12.73
C SER A 192 -32.81 -39.24 -11.90
N GLU A 193 -34.00 -39.15 -11.33
CA GLU A 193 -34.63 -40.23 -10.57
C GLU A 193 -35.07 -41.31 -11.57
N GLN A 194 -34.26 -42.36 -11.70
CA GLN A 194 -34.58 -43.50 -12.54
C GLN A 194 -35.66 -44.34 -11.84
N ALA A 195 -36.66 -44.75 -12.62
CA ALA A 195 -37.75 -45.57 -12.15
C ALA A 195 -37.40 -47.06 -12.18
N GLU A 196 -37.75 -47.76 -11.11
CA GLU A 196 -38.27 -49.14 -11.11
C GLU A 196 -39.27 -49.28 -9.97
#